data_AF-A0ABD2NR40-F1
#
_entry.id   AF-A0ABD2NR40-F1
#
_cell.length_a   1.000
_cell.length_b   1.000
_cell.length_c   1.000
_cell.angle_alpha   90.00
_cell.angle_beta   90.00
_cell.angle_gamma   90.00
#
_symmetry.space_group_name_H-M   'P 1'
#
loop_
_entity.id
_entity.type
_entity.pdbx_description
1 polymer ?
#
loop_
_entity_poly.entity_id
_entity_poly.type
_entity_poly.pdbx_seq_one_letter_code
_entity_poly.pdbx_strand_id
1 'polypeptide(L)'
;MNVSSVPLSFNIIVDETSRSLAEDIIVKQMEKFNKSIIFNFYDIDYCAKLVDDIVGVMSKFFSKPGSYYSDVLFFISLGLHRIAPKTQKRAILLDCDLYFKEDVALIFDEFKKFKSTALFGLAPELSPVYRHVLRHYRAKHNTTTFGDYYHWNKTRAPNAPHSNGFQGYNSGVVLFNLEAIRNSEEFTLLLIKESLENLTEKYDFKQGHLGDQDFYTLIGCEYPHLIQTLNCGFNRQLCEWWKNNGYRDVFHLYAHCNQKIVIVHGNCNTEIPK
;
A
#
# COMPACT_ATOMS: atom_id res chain seq x y z
N MET A 1 -6.97 -19.01 6.96
CA MET A 1 -6.70 -20.43 6.59
C MET A 1 -7.92 -21.18 6.07
N ASN A 2 -9.14 -20.97 6.58
CA ASN A 2 -10.34 -21.63 6.03
C ASN A 2 -10.72 -21.15 4.62
N VAL A 3 -10.24 -19.97 4.22
CA VAL A 3 -10.57 -19.30 2.97
C VAL A 3 -9.38 -19.28 2.00
N SER A 4 -8.58 -20.34 1.91
CA SER A 4 -7.52 -20.42 0.88
C SER A 4 -7.61 -21.73 0.14
N SER A 5 -7.84 -21.67 -1.17
CA SER A 5 -7.76 -22.84 -2.05
C SER A 5 -6.34 -23.11 -2.56
N VAL A 6 -5.41 -22.16 -2.39
CA VAL A 6 -4.02 -22.24 -2.82
C VAL A 6 -3.06 -22.45 -1.64
N PRO A 7 -1.89 -23.10 -1.87
CA PRO A 7 -0.83 -23.17 -0.86
C PRO A 7 -0.27 -21.77 -0.61
N LEU A 8 -0.03 -21.46 0.67
CA LEU A 8 0.49 -20.17 1.09
C LEU A 8 1.88 -20.35 1.70
N SER A 9 2.78 -19.43 1.35
CA SER A 9 4.09 -19.27 2.00
C SER A 9 4.12 -17.89 2.64
N PHE A 10 4.29 -17.85 3.96
CA PHE A 10 4.32 -16.61 4.74
C PHE A 10 5.77 -16.18 4.96
N ASN A 11 6.11 -14.97 4.54
CA ASN A 11 7.40 -14.36 4.81
C ASN A 11 7.18 -13.27 5.84
N ILE A 12 7.81 -13.41 7.01
CA ILE A 12 7.52 -12.57 8.17
C ILE A 12 8.79 -11.82 8.53
N ILE A 13 8.77 -10.50 8.36
CA ILE A 13 9.86 -9.61 8.78
C ILE A 13 9.60 -9.27 10.25
N VAL A 14 10.55 -9.61 11.12
CA VAL A 14 10.33 -9.59 12.56
C VAL A 14 11.65 -9.29 13.29
N ASP A 15 11.54 -8.63 14.43
CA ASP A 15 12.65 -8.50 15.39
C ASP A 15 12.83 -9.78 16.22
N GLU A 16 13.94 -9.88 16.96
CA GLU A 16 14.26 -11.06 17.77
C GLU A 16 13.20 -11.35 18.86
N THR A 17 12.65 -10.31 19.48
CA THR A 17 11.69 -10.43 20.59
C THR A 17 10.34 -10.93 20.07
N SER A 18 9.87 -10.36 18.96
CA SER A 18 8.58 -10.63 18.34
C SER A 18 8.54 -11.99 17.61
N ARG A 19 9.70 -12.54 17.25
CA ARG A 19 9.80 -13.82 16.51
C ARG A 19 9.15 -14.98 17.25
N SER A 20 9.45 -15.13 18.54
CA SER A 20 8.90 -16.23 19.36
C SER A 20 7.37 -16.16 19.45
N LEU A 21 6.81 -14.96 19.64
CA LEU A 21 5.38 -14.72 19.65
C LEU A 21 4.73 -15.07 18.31
N ALA A 22 5.34 -14.67 17.20
CA ALA A 22 4.84 -14.98 15.87
C ALA A 22 4.83 -16.50 15.61
N GLU A 23 5.89 -17.20 15.98
CA GLU A 23 6.00 -18.66 15.85
C GLU A 23 4.92 -19.38 16.66
N ASP A 24 4.73 -19.00 17.93
CA ASP A 24 3.69 -19.54 18.80
C ASP A 24 2.28 -19.36 18.22
N ILE A 25 2.00 -18.18 17.65
CA ILE A 25 0.70 -17.89 17.03
C ILE A 25 0.49 -18.80 15.80
N ILE A 26 1.50 -18.92 14.95
CA ILE A 26 1.43 -19.73 13.72
C ILE A 26 1.20 -21.19 14.07
N VAL A 27 1.99 -21.76 14.98
CA VAL A 27 1.87 -23.15 15.44
C VAL A 27 0.48 -23.41 16.00
N LYS A 28 -0.03 -22.53 16.88
CA LYS A 28 -1.40 -22.64 17.41
C LYS A 28 -2.46 -22.65 16.31
N GLN A 29 -2.31 -21.84 15.26
CA GLN A 29 -3.24 -21.87 14.13
C GLN A 29 -3.09 -23.14 13.30
N MET A 30 -1.86 -23.64 13.08
CA MET A 30 -1.60 -24.89 12.36
C MET A 30 -2.29 -26.08 13.06
N GLU A 31 -2.16 -26.18 14.38
CA GLU A 31 -2.81 -27.20 15.20
C GLU A 31 -4.34 -27.05 15.16
N LYS A 32 -4.85 -25.84 15.41
CA LYS A 32 -6.29 -25.56 15.44
C LYS A 32 -7.01 -25.93 14.15
N PHE A 33 -6.38 -25.69 13.00
CA PHE A 33 -6.98 -25.93 11.69
C PHE A 33 -6.51 -27.23 11.03
N ASN A 34 -5.62 -27.99 11.68
CA ASN A 34 -4.97 -29.18 11.13
C ASN A 34 -4.40 -28.92 9.71
N LYS A 35 -3.64 -27.83 9.57
CA LYS A 35 -3.02 -27.42 8.29
C LYS A 35 -1.53 -27.16 8.46
N SER A 36 -0.75 -27.64 7.50
CA SER A 36 0.66 -27.26 7.37
C SER A 36 0.79 -25.89 6.72
N ILE A 37 1.55 -24.99 7.34
CA ILE A 37 1.88 -23.66 6.81
C ILE A 37 3.37 -23.63 6.51
N ILE A 38 3.74 -23.13 5.34
CA ILE A 38 5.13 -22.80 5.02
C ILE A 38 5.36 -21.36 5.48
N PHE A 39 6.35 -21.12 6.32
CA PHE A 39 6.72 -19.78 6.73
C PHE A 39 8.23 -19.61 6.91
N ASN A 40 8.71 -18.39 6.67
CA ASN A 40 10.10 -17.99 6.85
C ASN A 40 10.16 -16.69 7.65
N PHE A 41 11.09 -16.61 8.58
CA PHE A 41 11.40 -15.39 9.31
C PHE A 41 12.58 -14.65 8.67
N TYR A 42 12.44 -13.33 8.57
CA TYR A 42 13.46 -12.42 8.10
C TYR A 42 13.76 -11.42 9.20
N ASP A 43 15.03 -11.32 9.57
CA ASP A 43 15.49 -10.37 10.58
C ASP A 43 15.33 -8.93 10.07
N ILE A 44 14.67 -8.10 10.87
CA ILE A 44 14.39 -6.71 10.53
C ILE A 44 15.66 -5.88 10.32
N ASP A 45 16.68 -6.04 11.16
CA ASP A 45 17.91 -5.26 11.08
C ASP A 45 18.72 -5.61 9.83
N TYR A 46 18.73 -6.90 9.48
CA TYR A 46 19.30 -7.37 8.22
C TYR A 46 18.54 -6.81 7.02
N CYS A 47 17.20 -6.86 7.04
CA CYS A 47 16.38 -6.31 5.96
C CYS A 47 16.61 -4.81 5.79
N ALA A 48 16.64 -4.06 6.90
CA ALA A 48 16.91 -2.63 6.94
C ALA A 48 18.24 -2.28 6.25
N LYS A 49 19.31 -3.02 6.54
CA LYS A 49 20.63 -2.82 5.91
C LYS A 49 20.61 -3.00 4.40
N LEU A 50 19.79 -3.92 3.87
CA LEU A 50 19.69 -4.15 2.42
C LEU A 50 19.01 -3.01 1.65
N VAL A 51 18.28 -2.15 2.37
CA VAL A 51 17.45 -1.09 1.80
C VAL A 51 17.76 0.27 2.41
N ASP A 52 18.90 0.40 3.10
CA ASP A 52 19.28 1.59 3.87
C ASP A 52 19.38 2.85 3.00
N ASP A 53 19.89 2.72 1.77
CA ASP A 53 19.91 3.80 0.77
C ASP A 53 18.51 4.31 0.42
N ILE A 54 17.53 3.40 0.30
CA ILE A 54 16.14 3.75 0.03
C ILE A 54 15.55 4.43 1.27
N VAL A 55 15.69 3.82 2.45
CA VAL A 55 15.10 4.30 3.70
C VAL A 55 15.65 5.68 4.08
N GLY A 56 16.98 5.86 3.96
CA GLY A 56 17.67 7.11 4.29
C GLY A 56 17.29 8.28 3.38
N VAL A 57 16.80 8.00 2.17
CA VAL A 57 16.21 9.01 1.28
C VAL A 57 14.73 9.21 1.62
N MET A 58 13.93 8.16 1.64
CA MET A 58 12.47 8.22 1.77
C MET A 58 12.01 8.83 3.09
N SER A 59 12.66 8.47 4.20
CA SER A 59 12.35 9.00 5.53
C SER A 59 12.39 10.53 5.60
N LYS A 60 13.24 11.19 4.81
CA LYS A 60 13.36 12.65 4.76
C LYS A 60 12.11 13.33 4.18
N PHE A 61 11.40 12.65 3.28
CA PHE A 61 10.24 13.20 2.57
C PHE A 61 8.91 12.72 3.15
N PHE A 62 8.85 11.48 3.63
CA PHE A 62 7.60 10.80 3.96
C PHE A 62 7.46 10.38 5.42
N SER A 63 8.41 10.79 6.27
CA SER A 63 8.29 10.63 7.72
C SER A 63 8.51 11.96 8.44
N LYS A 64 7.91 12.08 9.62
CA LYS A 64 8.21 13.16 10.57
C LYS A 64 9.24 12.65 11.58
N PRO A 65 10.33 13.39 11.86
CA PRO A 65 11.27 13.03 12.90
C PRO A 65 10.55 12.78 14.24
N GLY A 66 10.76 11.61 14.84
CA GLY A 66 10.13 11.22 16.12
C GLY A 66 8.67 10.75 16.02
N SER A 67 8.15 10.52 14.82
CA SER A 67 6.82 9.90 14.64
C SER A 67 6.91 8.38 14.52
N TYR A 68 5.82 7.66 14.82
CA TYR A 68 5.72 6.21 14.64
C TYR A 68 6.21 5.76 13.25
N TYR A 69 5.87 6.53 12.20
CA TYR A 69 6.21 6.27 10.80
C TYR A 69 7.66 6.60 10.40
N SER A 70 8.53 7.02 11.33
CA SER A 70 9.97 7.18 11.04
C SER A 70 10.76 5.86 11.14
N ASP A 71 10.10 4.77 11.52
CA ASP A 71 10.72 3.45 11.56
C ASP A 71 11.02 2.95 10.12
N VAL A 72 12.14 2.24 9.99
CA VAL A 72 12.57 1.58 8.76
C VAL A 72 11.49 0.64 8.20
N LEU A 73 10.68 0.04 9.07
CA LEU A 73 9.55 -0.83 8.69
C LEU A 73 8.61 -0.20 7.66
N PHE A 74 8.35 1.11 7.77
CA PHE A 74 7.41 1.81 6.89
C PHE A 74 7.93 2.07 5.47
N PHE A 75 9.19 1.70 5.20
CA PHE A 75 9.83 1.87 3.89
C PHE A 75 10.38 0.57 3.31
N ILE A 76 10.37 -0.52 4.09
CA ILE A 76 10.89 -1.84 3.66
C ILE A 76 10.18 -2.35 2.41
N SER A 77 8.90 -2.05 2.24
CA SER A 77 8.10 -2.41 1.06
C SER A 77 8.74 -1.92 -0.25
N LEU A 78 9.31 -0.72 -0.25
CA LEU A 78 9.96 -0.11 -1.42
C LEU A 78 11.21 -0.88 -1.85
N GLY A 79 11.91 -1.50 -0.90
CA GLY A 79 13.10 -2.31 -1.11
C GLY A 79 12.86 -3.82 -1.15
N LEU A 80 11.60 -4.29 -1.10
CA LEU A 80 11.27 -5.70 -0.99
C LEU A 80 11.87 -6.57 -2.11
N HIS A 81 12.07 -5.99 -3.29
CA HIS A 81 12.72 -6.63 -4.44
C HIS A 81 14.19 -7.03 -4.20
N ARG A 82 14.87 -6.38 -3.24
CA ARG A 82 16.25 -6.68 -2.80
C ARG A 82 16.30 -7.70 -1.68
N ILE A 83 15.24 -7.76 -0.85
CA ILE A 83 15.11 -8.70 0.27
C ILE A 83 14.63 -10.07 -0.23
N ALA A 84 13.64 -10.09 -1.11
CA ALA A 84 13.06 -11.32 -1.63
C ALA A 84 14.06 -12.11 -2.49
N PRO A 85 14.09 -13.46 -2.41
CA PRO A 85 14.95 -14.28 -3.25
C PRO A 85 14.78 -13.99 -4.74
N LYS A 86 15.86 -14.08 -5.53
CA LYS A 86 15.82 -13.83 -6.99
C LYS A 86 14.84 -14.73 -7.73
N THR A 87 14.60 -15.94 -7.23
CA THR A 87 13.64 -16.90 -7.79
C THR A 87 12.18 -16.49 -7.53
N GLN A 88 11.92 -15.67 -6.51
CA GLN A 88 10.58 -15.19 -6.22
C GLN A 88 10.25 -13.99 -7.11
N LYS A 89 9.26 -14.17 -7.99
CA LYS A 89 8.86 -13.18 -9.00
C LYS A 89 7.78 -12.23 -8.52
N ARG A 90 6.96 -12.65 -7.55
CA ARG A 90 5.80 -11.90 -7.05
C ARG A 90 5.69 -12.02 -5.53
N ALA A 91 5.14 -11.01 -4.89
CA ALA A 91 4.82 -11.03 -3.47
C ALA A 91 3.56 -10.19 -3.17
N ILE A 92 2.90 -10.46 -2.06
CA ILE A 92 1.81 -9.64 -1.53
C ILE A 92 2.22 -9.25 -0.13
N LEU A 93 2.35 -7.95 0.13
CA LEU A 93 2.50 -7.40 1.48
C LEU A 93 1.10 -7.14 2.04
N LEU A 94 0.91 -7.50 3.30
CA LEU A 94 -0.37 -7.48 3.99
C LEU A 94 -0.14 -6.89 5.38
N ASP A 95 -0.98 -5.93 5.78
CA ASP A 95 -1.04 -5.50 7.18
C ASP A 95 -1.57 -6.64 8.08
N CYS A 96 -1.23 -6.55 9.36
CA CYS A 96 -1.62 -7.56 10.35
C CYS A 96 -3.06 -7.40 10.87
N ASP A 97 -3.72 -6.27 10.61
CA ASP A 97 -5.10 -5.93 10.99
C ASP A 97 -6.09 -6.14 9.83
N LEU A 98 -5.84 -7.18 9.03
CA LEU A 98 -6.70 -7.60 7.92
C LEU A 98 -7.57 -8.81 8.26
N TYR A 99 -8.70 -8.91 7.56
CA TYR A 99 -9.58 -10.07 7.60
C TYR A 99 -10.02 -10.46 6.17
N PHE A 100 -9.71 -11.69 5.77
CA PHE A 100 -10.13 -12.24 4.48
C PHE A 100 -11.55 -12.81 4.58
N LYS A 101 -12.49 -12.21 3.84
CA LYS A 101 -13.88 -12.68 3.69
C LYS A 101 -14.03 -13.75 2.62
N GLU A 102 -13.13 -13.78 1.66
CA GLU A 102 -13.19 -14.63 0.47
C GLU A 102 -11.86 -15.34 0.25
N ASP A 103 -11.80 -16.17 -0.81
CA ASP A 103 -10.61 -16.96 -1.11
C ASP A 103 -9.37 -16.09 -1.36
N VAL A 104 -8.27 -16.38 -0.66
CA VAL A 104 -6.96 -15.73 -0.85
C VAL A 104 -6.48 -15.88 -2.31
N ALA A 105 -6.87 -16.93 -3.03
CA ALA A 105 -6.53 -17.10 -4.44
C ALA A 105 -6.97 -15.90 -5.31
N LEU A 106 -8.06 -15.22 -4.95
CA LEU A 106 -8.60 -14.10 -5.71
C LEU A 106 -7.64 -12.91 -5.78
N ILE A 107 -6.86 -12.64 -4.73
CA ILE A 107 -5.88 -11.54 -4.78
C ILE A 107 -4.66 -11.91 -5.63
N PHE A 108 -4.28 -13.19 -5.68
CA PHE A 108 -3.22 -13.65 -6.58
C PHE A 108 -3.63 -13.54 -8.04
N ASP A 109 -4.91 -13.70 -8.36
CA ASP A 109 -5.44 -13.53 -9.71
C ASP A 109 -5.32 -12.09 -10.23
N GLU A 110 -5.24 -11.09 -9.35
CA GLU A 110 -5.05 -9.70 -9.76
C GLU A 110 -3.72 -9.48 -10.51
N PHE A 111 -2.69 -10.30 -10.26
CA PHE A 111 -1.45 -10.24 -11.06
C PHE A 111 -1.67 -10.54 -12.54
N LYS A 112 -2.71 -11.29 -12.91
CA LYS A 112 -3.05 -11.57 -14.31
C LYS A 112 -3.60 -10.33 -15.03
N LYS A 113 -4.07 -9.33 -14.26
CA LYS A 113 -4.65 -8.08 -14.76
C LYS A 113 -3.64 -6.94 -14.81
N PHE A 114 -2.41 -7.16 -14.35
CA PHE A 114 -1.37 -6.14 -14.38
C PHE A 114 -1.12 -5.70 -15.82
N LYS A 115 -1.12 -4.39 -16.04
CA LYS A 115 -0.56 -3.80 -17.26
C LYS A 115 0.89 -4.24 -17.41
N SER A 116 1.39 -4.27 -18.65
CA SER A 116 2.77 -4.68 -18.94
C SER A 116 3.83 -3.85 -18.21
N THR A 117 3.53 -2.60 -17.90
CA THR A 117 4.41 -1.68 -17.18
C THR A 117 4.19 -1.65 -15.66
N ALA A 118 3.13 -2.30 -15.16
CA ALA A 118 2.77 -2.21 -13.76
C ALA A 118 3.76 -3.00 -12.88
N LEU A 119 4.33 -2.29 -11.91
CA LEU A 119 5.27 -2.83 -10.92
C LEU A 119 4.54 -3.23 -9.64
N PHE A 120 3.53 -2.44 -9.28
CA PHE A 120 2.76 -2.60 -8.06
C PHE A 120 1.27 -2.73 -8.34
N GLY A 121 0.55 -3.34 -7.41
CA GLY A 121 -0.92 -3.31 -7.38
C GLY A 121 -1.39 -2.82 -6.02
N LEU A 122 -2.17 -1.74 -6.00
CA LEU A 122 -2.69 -1.15 -4.77
C LEU A 122 -4.17 -0.79 -4.92
N ALA A 123 -4.92 -0.91 -3.84
CA ALA A 123 -6.29 -0.45 -3.77
C ALA A 123 -6.35 1.05 -3.43
N PRO A 124 -7.39 1.76 -3.90
CA PRO A 124 -7.68 3.14 -3.51
C PRO A 124 -7.67 3.36 -2.00
N GLU A 125 -7.14 4.50 -1.58
CA GLU A 125 -7.38 5.04 -0.24
C GLU A 125 -8.86 5.44 -0.11
N LEU A 126 -9.54 4.94 0.93
CA LEU A 126 -10.97 5.15 1.19
C LEU A 126 -11.27 6.26 2.20
N SER A 127 -10.33 7.18 2.38
CA SER A 127 -10.49 8.40 3.18
C SER A 127 -10.01 9.64 2.41
N PRO A 128 -10.40 10.86 2.82
CA PRO A 128 -9.97 12.09 2.18
C PRO A 128 -8.54 12.53 2.58
N VAL A 129 -7.70 11.65 3.11
CA VAL A 129 -6.33 11.99 3.55
C VAL A 129 -5.53 12.68 2.44
N TYR A 130 -5.55 12.18 1.20
CA TYR A 130 -4.82 12.82 0.11
C TYR A 130 -5.52 14.04 -0.48
N ARG A 131 -6.83 14.21 -0.23
CA ARG A 131 -7.49 15.51 -0.45
C ARG A 131 -6.87 16.57 0.45
N HIS A 132 -6.57 16.21 1.69
CA HIS A 132 -5.95 17.08 2.69
C HIS A 132 -4.47 17.33 2.39
N VAL A 133 -3.71 16.28 2.12
CA VAL A 133 -2.25 16.37 1.84
C VAL A 133 -2.00 17.21 0.59
N LEU A 134 -2.75 16.98 -0.49
CA LEU A 134 -2.59 17.70 -1.76
C LEU A 134 -3.33 19.05 -1.80
N ARG A 135 -3.80 19.60 -0.67
CA ARG A 135 -4.64 20.81 -0.66
C ARG A 135 -4.00 22.02 -1.35
N HIS A 136 -2.68 22.20 -1.19
CA HIS A 136 -1.96 23.35 -1.74
C HIS A 136 -1.81 23.21 -3.26
N TYR A 137 -1.43 22.02 -3.72
CA TYR A 137 -1.40 21.70 -5.14
C TYR A 137 -2.78 21.86 -5.79
N ARG A 138 -3.84 21.35 -5.16
CA ARG A 138 -5.22 21.47 -5.65
C ARG A 138 -5.71 22.92 -5.71
N ALA A 139 -5.26 23.78 -4.78
CA ALA A 139 -5.58 25.20 -4.82
C ALA A 139 -4.94 25.92 -6.02
N LYS A 140 -3.75 25.48 -6.45
CA LYS A 140 -3.05 26.00 -7.64
C LYS A 140 -3.54 25.35 -8.95
N HIS A 141 -4.15 24.17 -8.88
CA HIS A 141 -4.57 23.37 -10.04
C HIS A 141 -6.05 22.97 -9.92
N ASN A 142 -6.96 23.92 -10.15
CA ASN A 142 -8.40 23.73 -9.95
C ASN A 142 -9.04 22.59 -10.79
N THR A 143 -8.44 22.23 -11.93
CA THR A 143 -8.90 21.14 -12.81
C THR A 143 -8.34 19.76 -12.45
N THR A 144 -7.43 19.66 -11.47
CA THR A 144 -6.80 18.38 -11.13
C THR A 144 -7.81 17.37 -10.57
N THR A 145 -7.60 16.10 -10.91
CA THR A 145 -8.32 14.96 -10.35
C THR A 145 -7.64 14.38 -9.10
N PHE A 146 -6.42 14.82 -8.78
CA PHE A 146 -5.66 14.31 -7.64
C PHE A 146 -6.25 14.77 -6.29
N GLY A 147 -6.33 13.82 -5.35
CA GLY A 147 -6.99 13.98 -4.06
C GLY A 147 -8.52 14.02 -4.13
N ASP A 148 -9.13 13.78 -5.29
CA ASP A 148 -10.59 13.72 -5.43
C ASP A 148 -11.11 12.29 -5.28
N TYR A 149 -12.37 12.16 -4.87
CA TYR A 149 -13.02 10.86 -4.79
C TYR A 149 -13.25 10.25 -6.17
N TYR A 150 -13.36 8.92 -6.23
CA TYR A 150 -13.66 8.24 -7.48
C TYR A 150 -15.13 8.44 -7.88
N HIS A 151 -15.36 8.97 -9.06
CA HIS A 151 -16.68 9.17 -9.67
C HIS A 151 -17.05 7.91 -10.49
N TRP A 152 -17.83 7.01 -9.91
CA TRP A 152 -18.16 5.72 -10.53
C TRP A 152 -18.99 5.83 -11.82
N ASN A 153 -19.85 6.86 -11.91
CA ASN A 153 -20.81 7.03 -13.01
C ASN A 153 -20.50 8.24 -13.91
N LYS A 154 -19.33 8.87 -13.75
CA LYS A 154 -19.01 10.10 -14.46
C LYS A 154 -17.52 10.28 -14.66
N THR A 155 -17.11 10.51 -15.91
CA THR A 155 -15.77 10.99 -16.20
C THR A 155 -15.65 12.47 -15.83
N ARG A 156 -14.74 12.78 -14.91
CA ARG A 156 -14.49 14.15 -14.44
C ARG A 156 -13.55 14.91 -15.36
N ALA A 157 -12.49 14.26 -15.83
CA ALA A 157 -11.50 14.85 -16.72
C ALA A 157 -11.01 13.80 -17.74
N PRO A 158 -11.62 13.70 -18.93
CA PRO A 158 -11.34 12.62 -19.89
C PRO A 158 -9.87 12.47 -20.29
N ASN A 159 -9.13 13.57 -20.31
CA ASN A 159 -7.71 13.61 -20.70
C ASN A 159 -6.75 13.55 -19.50
N ALA A 160 -7.26 13.45 -18.27
CA ALA A 160 -6.41 13.28 -17.10
C ALA A 160 -6.01 11.81 -16.94
N PRO A 161 -4.81 11.51 -16.40
CA PRO A 161 -4.37 10.13 -16.21
C PRO A 161 -5.33 9.32 -15.32
N HIS A 162 -5.95 10.00 -14.35
CA HIS A 162 -7.03 9.47 -13.53
C HIS A 162 -8.32 10.22 -13.83
N SER A 163 -8.99 9.81 -14.91
CA SER A 163 -10.10 10.55 -15.51
C SER A 163 -11.37 10.61 -14.64
N ASN A 164 -11.51 9.69 -13.70
CA ASN A 164 -12.65 9.58 -12.78
C ASN A 164 -12.32 10.07 -11.36
N GLY A 165 -11.19 10.74 -11.12
CA GLY A 165 -10.72 11.06 -9.77
C GLY A 165 -9.55 10.18 -9.33
N PHE A 166 -8.76 10.64 -8.37
CA PHE A 166 -7.66 9.88 -7.76
C PHE A 166 -7.55 10.18 -6.27
N GLN A 167 -7.97 9.21 -5.46
CA GLN A 167 -8.00 9.34 -4.00
C GLN A 167 -6.65 9.13 -3.32
N GLY A 168 -5.64 8.68 -4.07
CA GLY A 168 -4.44 8.05 -3.54
C GLY A 168 -4.65 6.55 -3.27
N TYR A 169 -3.65 5.94 -2.67
CA TYR A 169 -3.60 4.50 -2.40
C TYR A 169 -3.44 4.20 -0.92
N ASN A 170 -3.87 3.01 -0.50
CA ASN A 170 -3.62 2.49 0.85
C ASN A 170 -2.60 1.34 0.80
N SER A 171 -1.64 1.32 1.73
CA SER A 171 -0.54 0.33 1.73
C SER A 171 -0.83 -0.94 2.52
N GLY A 172 -2.03 -1.11 3.10
CA GLY A 172 -2.32 -2.33 3.85
C GLY A 172 -2.42 -3.60 3.00
N VAL A 173 -2.58 -3.44 1.68
CA VAL A 173 -2.52 -4.54 0.71
C VAL A 173 -1.75 -4.07 -0.52
N VAL A 174 -0.54 -4.58 -0.71
CA VAL A 174 0.32 -4.21 -1.85
C VAL A 174 0.80 -5.46 -2.58
N LEU A 175 0.53 -5.52 -3.88
CA LEU A 175 1.04 -6.56 -4.78
C LEU A 175 2.34 -6.07 -5.42
N PHE A 176 3.36 -6.92 -5.42
CA PHE A 176 4.67 -6.63 -5.99
C PHE A 176 4.95 -7.56 -7.16
N ASN A 177 5.20 -6.99 -8.34
CA ASN A 177 5.83 -7.69 -9.44
C ASN A 177 7.36 -7.56 -9.30
N LEU A 178 7.95 -8.34 -8.39
CA LEU A 178 9.37 -8.26 -8.04
C LEU A 178 10.29 -8.43 -9.25
N GLU A 179 9.91 -9.29 -10.21
CA GLU A 179 10.66 -9.45 -11.46
C GLU A 179 10.66 -8.16 -12.28
N ALA A 180 9.52 -7.50 -12.45
CA ALA A 180 9.47 -6.22 -13.17
C ALA A 180 10.18 -5.10 -12.40
N ILE A 181 10.03 -5.04 -11.08
CA ILE A 181 10.68 -4.04 -10.23
C ILE A 181 12.20 -4.11 -10.37
N ARG A 182 12.79 -5.32 -10.32
CA ARG A 182 14.25 -5.53 -10.46
C ARG A 182 14.79 -5.07 -11.83
N ASN A 183 13.94 -5.04 -12.85
CA ASN A 183 14.32 -4.68 -14.21
C ASN A 183 13.87 -3.25 -14.61
N SER A 184 13.31 -2.48 -13.66
CA SER A 184 12.80 -1.13 -13.94
C SER A 184 13.85 -0.07 -13.61
N GLU A 185 14.45 0.49 -14.65
CA GLU A 185 15.31 1.68 -14.53
C GLU A 185 14.51 2.89 -14.04
N GLU A 186 13.28 3.06 -14.53
CA GLU A 186 12.38 4.14 -14.09
C GLU A 186 12.14 4.09 -12.58
N PHE A 187 11.82 2.91 -12.02
CA PHE A 187 11.66 2.77 -10.58
C PHE A 187 12.95 3.04 -9.81
N THR A 188 14.09 2.56 -10.30
CA THR A 188 15.39 2.81 -9.66
C THR A 188 15.69 4.31 -9.57
N LEU A 189 15.40 5.06 -10.63
CA LEU A 189 15.55 6.52 -10.64
C LEU A 189 14.58 7.20 -9.67
N LEU A 190 13.36 6.71 -9.50
CA LEU A 190 12.41 7.28 -8.53
C LEU A 190 12.85 7.16 -7.07
N LEU A 191 13.77 6.26 -6.76
CA LEU A 191 14.29 6.05 -5.41
C LEU A 191 15.42 7.04 -5.05
N ILE A 192 15.94 7.81 -6.01
CA ILE A 192 17.02 8.76 -5.74
C ILE A 192 16.48 10.07 -5.18
N LYS A 193 17.30 10.73 -4.38
CA LYS A 193 16.94 11.96 -3.66
C LYS A 193 16.42 13.08 -4.58
N GLU A 194 17.14 13.37 -5.66
CA GLU A 194 16.81 14.48 -6.57
C GLU A 194 15.43 14.31 -7.23
N SER A 195 15.10 13.09 -7.66
CA SER A 195 13.79 12.78 -8.24
C SER A 195 12.66 13.01 -7.24
N LEU A 196 12.87 12.64 -5.97
CA LEU A 196 11.89 12.85 -4.90
C LEU A 196 11.75 14.31 -4.49
N GLU A 197 12.85 15.07 -4.46
CA GLU A 197 12.82 16.52 -4.24
C GLU A 197 11.94 17.18 -5.31
N ASN A 198 12.20 16.88 -6.58
CA ASN A 198 11.43 17.42 -7.70
C ASN A 198 9.94 17.03 -7.63
N LEU A 199 9.63 15.78 -7.30
CA LEU A 199 8.23 15.32 -7.18
C LEU A 199 7.51 15.98 -6.01
N THR A 200 8.12 15.98 -4.82
CA THR A 200 7.49 16.56 -3.63
C THR A 200 7.29 18.07 -3.77
N GLU A 201 8.22 18.77 -4.44
CA GLU A 201 8.06 20.18 -4.79
C GLU A 201 6.93 20.38 -5.81
N LYS A 202 6.92 19.64 -6.92
CA LYS A 202 5.89 19.72 -7.97
C LYS A 202 4.48 19.56 -7.42
N TYR A 203 4.30 18.63 -6.49
CA TYR A 203 2.99 18.30 -5.91
C TYR A 203 2.67 19.05 -4.63
N ASP A 204 3.47 20.04 -4.22
CA ASP A 204 3.40 20.69 -2.91
C ASP A 204 3.18 19.66 -1.77
N PHE A 205 3.82 18.49 -1.88
CA PHE A 205 3.63 17.35 -0.97
C PHE A 205 4.46 17.60 0.29
N LYS A 206 3.97 18.53 1.13
CA LYS A 206 4.70 18.98 2.32
C LYS A 206 4.71 17.88 3.38
N GLN A 207 5.86 17.24 3.51
CA GLN A 207 6.22 16.21 4.49
C GLN A 207 5.12 15.18 4.74
N GLY A 208 5.24 14.04 4.06
CA GLY A 208 4.42 12.87 4.31
C GLY A 208 4.49 12.39 5.75
N HIS A 209 3.54 11.54 6.11
CA HIS A 209 3.42 10.96 7.44
C HIS A 209 2.99 9.49 7.43
N LEU A 210 2.83 8.87 6.26
CA LEU A 210 2.37 7.48 6.11
C LEU A 210 3.39 6.59 5.38
N GLY A 211 4.66 7.01 5.35
CA GLY A 211 5.76 6.20 4.82
C GLY A 211 5.60 5.82 3.35
N ASP A 212 5.66 4.53 3.07
CA ASP A 212 5.49 3.96 1.73
C ASP A 212 4.17 4.33 1.05
N GLN A 213 3.09 4.48 1.80
CA GLN A 213 1.78 4.85 1.27
C GLN A 213 1.81 6.21 0.56
N ASP A 214 2.53 7.16 1.15
CA ASP A 214 2.70 8.50 0.58
C ASP A 214 3.53 8.45 -0.70
N PHE A 215 4.58 7.64 -0.72
CA PHE A 215 5.37 7.41 -1.93
C PHE A 215 4.52 6.78 -3.04
N TYR A 216 3.78 5.69 -2.76
CA TYR A 216 2.92 5.04 -3.76
C TYR A 216 1.85 5.99 -4.31
N THR A 217 1.28 6.83 -3.44
CA THR A 217 0.31 7.83 -3.89
C THR A 217 0.94 8.89 -4.77
N LEU A 218 2.13 9.39 -4.40
CA LEU A 218 2.84 10.41 -5.17
C LEU A 218 3.26 9.90 -6.56
N ILE A 219 3.83 8.70 -6.65
CA ILE A 219 4.12 8.09 -7.96
C ILE A 219 2.83 7.73 -8.70
N GLY A 220 1.73 7.47 -7.99
CA GLY A 220 0.42 7.28 -8.60
C GLY A 220 -0.11 8.52 -9.31
N CYS A 221 0.26 9.72 -8.84
CA CYS A 221 -0.04 10.98 -9.54
C CYS A 221 0.80 11.13 -10.82
N GLU A 222 2.11 10.90 -10.74
CA GLU A 222 3.05 11.20 -11.82
C GLU A 222 3.23 10.07 -12.84
N TYR A 223 3.34 8.82 -12.35
CA TYR A 223 3.66 7.61 -13.11
C TYR A 223 2.56 6.54 -12.95
N PRO A 224 1.30 6.83 -13.32
CA PRO A 224 0.17 5.93 -13.11
C PRO A 224 0.28 4.60 -13.87
N HIS A 225 1.18 4.48 -14.86
CA HIS A 225 1.47 3.23 -15.55
C HIS A 225 2.25 2.23 -14.71
N LEU A 226 2.93 2.67 -13.64
CA LEU A 226 3.67 1.81 -12.71
C LEU A 226 2.77 1.11 -11.69
N ILE A 227 1.52 1.57 -11.53
CA ILE A 227 0.57 1.01 -10.56
C ILE A 227 -0.67 0.47 -11.25
N GLN A 228 -0.97 -0.79 -10.98
CA GLN A 228 -2.27 -1.38 -11.24
C GLN A 228 -3.22 -1.02 -10.09
N THR A 229 -4.17 -0.12 -10.34
CA THR A 229 -5.24 0.15 -9.38
C THR A 229 -6.12 -1.10 -9.21
N LEU A 230 -6.17 -1.64 -8.00
CA LEU A 230 -7.07 -2.72 -7.62
C LEU A 230 -8.47 -2.15 -7.33
N ASN A 231 -9.48 -3.01 -7.37
CA ASN A 231 -10.80 -2.60 -6.89
C ASN A 231 -10.77 -2.46 -5.34
N CYS A 232 -11.61 -1.58 -4.79
CA CYS A 232 -11.66 -1.31 -3.34
C CYS A 232 -12.03 -2.51 -2.47
N GLY A 233 -12.59 -3.58 -3.06
CA GLY A 233 -12.95 -4.81 -2.36
C GLY A 233 -11.76 -5.64 -1.91
N PHE A 234 -10.58 -5.44 -2.53
CA PHE A 234 -9.32 -6.06 -2.11
C PHE A 234 -8.64 -5.35 -0.93
N ASN A 235 -9.16 -4.21 -0.48
CA ASN A 235 -8.70 -3.52 0.72
C ASN A 235 -9.84 -2.61 1.24
N ARG A 236 -10.87 -3.22 1.83
CA ARG A 236 -12.00 -2.47 2.40
C ARG A 236 -11.60 -1.90 3.76
N GLN A 237 -11.02 -0.72 3.74
CA GLN A 237 -10.62 0.06 4.91
C GLN A 237 -11.84 0.48 5.75
N LEU A 238 -11.74 0.42 7.08
CA LEU A 238 -12.81 0.75 8.02
C LEU A 238 -12.59 2.07 8.78
N CYS A 239 -11.38 2.64 8.72
CA CYS A 239 -11.05 3.82 9.48
C CYS A 239 -11.93 5.04 9.15
N GLU A 240 -12.55 5.62 10.18
CA GLU A 240 -13.37 6.84 10.07
C GLU A 240 -12.69 8.09 10.65
N TRP A 241 -11.39 8.05 10.97
CA TRP A 241 -10.71 9.17 11.63
C TRP A 241 -10.94 10.51 10.89
N TRP A 242 -10.76 10.54 9.57
CA TRP A 242 -10.94 11.75 8.75
C TRP A 242 -12.39 12.26 8.69
N LYS A 243 -13.39 11.39 8.85
CA LYS A 243 -14.81 11.77 8.98
C LYS A 243 -15.00 12.71 10.18
N ASN A 244 -14.29 12.44 11.27
CA ASN A 244 -14.38 13.18 12.52
C ASN A 244 -13.37 14.33 12.63
N ASN A 245 -12.51 14.52 11.62
CA ASN A 245 -11.44 15.53 11.60
C ASN A 245 -11.55 16.45 10.37
N GLY A 246 -12.73 17.04 10.18
CA GLY A 246 -12.95 18.13 9.21
C GLY A 246 -13.48 17.73 7.83
N TYR A 247 -13.76 16.45 7.58
CA TYR A 247 -14.24 15.98 6.28
C TYR A 247 -15.56 15.22 6.33
N ARG A 248 -16.35 15.39 7.40
CA ARG A 248 -17.63 14.70 7.61
C ARG A 248 -18.54 14.71 6.37
N ASP A 249 -18.70 15.88 5.76
CA ASP A 249 -19.66 16.09 4.67
C ASP A 249 -19.28 15.36 3.37
N VAL A 250 -17.98 15.10 3.17
CA VAL A 250 -17.48 14.45 1.95
C VAL A 250 -16.98 13.03 2.19
N PHE A 251 -16.80 12.61 3.44
CA PHE A 251 -16.19 11.32 3.80
C PHE A 251 -16.88 10.13 3.12
N HIS A 252 -18.21 10.14 3.07
CA HIS A 252 -19.01 9.07 2.46
C HIS A 252 -18.69 8.87 0.97
N LEU A 253 -18.24 9.92 0.26
CA LEU A 253 -17.87 9.83 -1.15
C LEU A 253 -16.54 9.07 -1.34
N TYR A 254 -15.62 9.19 -0.37
CA TYR A 254 -14.33 8.49 -0.37
C TYR A 254 -14.46 7.05 0.15
N ALA A 255 -15.23 6.86 1.22
CA ALA A 255 -15.41 5.58 1.89
C ALA A 255 -16.29 4.58 1.13
N HIS A 256 -16.90 5.02 0.02
CA HIS A 256 -17.82 4.23 -0.78
C HIS A 256 -17.10 3.10 -1.53
N CYS A 257 -17.60 1.87 -1.38
CA CYS A 257 -17.08 0.71 -2.10
C CYS A 257 -18.21 -0.25 -2.48
N ASN A 258 -18.54 -0.31 -3.78
CA ASN A 258 -19.58 -1.17 -4.34
C ASN A 258 -19.06 -2.51 -4.90
N GLN A 259 -17.82 -2.86 -4.58
CA GLN A 259 -17.16 -4.06 -5.08
C GLN A 259 -17.38 -5.22 -4.11
N LYS A 260 -17.28 -6.46 -4.61
CA LYS A 260 -17.28 -7.64 -3.75
C LYS A 260 -16.12 -7.52 -2.75
N ILE A 261 -16.43 -7.53 -1.45
CA ILE A 261 -15.43 -7.39 -0.40
C ILE A 261 -14.70 -8.73 -0.22
N VAL A 262 -13.42 -8.76 -0.57
CA VAL A 262 -12.51 -9.90 -0.41
C VAL A 262 -11.71 -9.75 0.88
N ILE A 263 -11.22 -8.54 1.16
CA ILE A 263 -10.38 -8.23 2.33
C ILE A 263 -10.97 -7.02 3.03
N VAL A 264 -11.19 -7.14 4.34
CA VAL A 264 -11.55 -6.05 5.24
C VAL A 264 -10.31 -5.62 6.00
N HIS A 265 -10.11 -4.31 6.16
CA HIS A 265 -8.93 -3.74 6.79
C HIS A 265 -9.35 -2.87 7.98
N GLY A 266 -9.00 -3.32 9.18
CA GLY A 266 -9.29 -2.67 10.46
C GLY A 266 -8.37 -1.50 10.79
N ASN A 267 -7.95 -0.73 9.77
CA ASN A 267 -6.97 0.33 9.94
C ASN A 267 -7.38 1.36 11.01
N CYS A 268 -6.38 2.01 11.59
CA CYS A 268 -6.52 2.94 12.72
C CYS A 268 -7.18 2.33 13.97
N ASN A 269 -6.89 1.05 14.23
CA ASN A 269 -7.42 0.27 15.34
C ASN A 269 -8.95 0.13 15.29
N THR A 270 -9.52 0.10 14.09
CA THR A 270 -10.96 -0.08 13.91
C THR A 270 -11.32 -1.55 14.04
N GLU A 271 -12.26 -1.87 14.92
CA GLU A 271 -12.73 -3.25 15.08
C GLU A 271 -13.37 -3.76 13.79
N ILE A 272 -12.97 -4.97 13.37
CA ILE A 272 -13.54 -5.64 12.21
C ILE A 272 -14.82 -6.38 12.65
N PRO A 273 -16.00 -6.06 12.09
CA PRO A 273 -17.23 -6.79 12.35
C PRO A 273 -17.08 -8.23 11.86
N LYS A 274 -17.29 -9.20 12.76
CA LYS A 274 -17.22 -10.64 12.47
C LYS A 274 -18.59 -11.22 12.17
#